data_AF-N6W7N1-F1
#
_entry.id   AF-N6W7N1-F1
#
_cell.length_a   1.000
_cell.length_b   1.000
_cell.length_c   1.000
_cell.angle_alpha   90.00
_cell.angle_beta   90.00
_cell.angle_gamma   90.00
#
_symmetry.space_group_name_H-M   'P 1'
#
loop_
_entity.id
_entity.type
_entity.pdbx_description
1 polymer ?
#
loop_
_entity_poly.entity_id
_entity_poly.type
_entity_poly.pdbx_seq_one_letter_code
_entity_poly.pdbx_strand_id
1 'polypeptide(L)'
;MGAEAPQWLFSSFTDTMQEIGASASLERLDAEARDLVAHWSAPERRLHNTRHLIDVLAHIDELAATSHDPDVLRVAAWYHGIALNRCLSIRVQGTDPVSAENLCVHITRTRLLELGVSEDVIDRVAELLSYIARHRAPRTDVDAQVLVDADLAMLAVSPQEYKKFRENLRAELSDVEETEYLRARRAVVKQLLSFNPLYQSPLGEAWDSAARANLEVELAKLDSALRDCADDSSADEAEPDPSGSIDDEGRTATGTIIIKRRQLKKKASASPDEFTSTGLLPKIAPVPETQVLSSEEDSASSLEMAIEALDLPSTPSK
;
A
#
# COMPACT_ATOMS: atom_id res chain seq x y z
N MET A 1 -12.34 17.21 21.35
CA MET A 1 -11.22 17.87 22.06
C MET A 1 -10.05 16.92 21.90
N GLY A 2 -9.19 17.16 20.90
CA GLY A 2 -8.06 16.27 20.63
C GLY A 2 -7.14 16.28 21.83
N ALA A 3 -6.74 15.10 22.31
CA ALA A 3 -5.69 15.03 23.32
C ALA A 3 -4.44 15.70 22.73
N GLU A 4 -3.88 16.65 23.47
CA GLU A 4 -2.64 17.31 23.09
C GLU A 4 -1.54 16.24 22.95
N ALA A 5 -0.74 16.32 21.89
CA ALA A 5 0.31 15.34 21.65
C ALA A 5 1.28 15.32 22.84
N PRO A 6 1.69 14.13 23.32
CA PRO A 6 2.53 14.05 24.51
C PRO A 6 3.92 14.61 24.21
N GLN A 7 4.54 15.28 25.18
CA GLN A 7 5.82 15.98 24.97
C GLN A 7 6.96 15.05 24.50
N TRP A 8 6.96 13.79 24.95
CA TRP A 8 7.96 12.80 24.55
C TRP A 8 7.95 12.50 23.04
N LEU A 9 6.82 12.74 22.36
CA LEU A 9 6.68 12.48 20.93
C LEU A 9 7.56 13.43 20.12
N PHE A 10 7.62 14.71 20.51
CA PHE A 10 8.47 15.70 19.84
C PHE A 10 9.95 15.38 20.03
N SER A 11 10.38 15.05 21.26
CA SER A 11 11.77 14.67 21.52
C SER A 11 12.16 13.39 20.77
N SER A 12 11.24 12.41 20.70
CA SER A 12 11.47 11.20 19.91
C SER A 12 11.76 11.52 18.43
N PHE A 13 11.04 12.46 17.83
CA PHE A 13 11.34 12.89 16.45
C PHE A 13 12.70 13.57 16.35
N THR A 14 13.02 14.51 17.25
CA THR A 14 14.30 15.22 17.19
C THR A 14 15.48 14.28 17.34
N ASP A 15 15.40 13.32 18.25
CA ASP A 15 16.44 12.33 18.50
C ASP A 15 16.63 11.44 17.26
N THR A 16 15.52 10.94 16.70
CA THR A 16 15.53 10.12 15.47
C THR A 16 16.16 10.88 14.30
N MET A 17 15.82 12.16 14.12
CA MET A 17 16.39 13.00 13.05
C MET A 17 17.90 13.22 13.22
N GLN A 18 18.40 13.31 14.46
CA GLN A 18 19.83 13.41 14.71
C GLN A 18 20.55 12.09 14.40
N GLU A 19 19.97 10.95 14.75
CA GLU A 19 20.54 9.62 14.47
C GLU A 19 20.64 9.35 12.97
N ILE A 20 19.67 9.80 12.15
CA ILE A 20 19.75 9.70 10.69
C ILE A 20 20.64 10.78 10.04
N GLY A 21 21.33 11.60 10.84
CA GLY A 21 22.33 12.55 10.37
C GLY A 21 21.80 13.90 9.88
N ALA A 22 20.62 14.35 10.34
CA ALA A 22 20.13 15.69 10.01
C ALA A 22 21.06 16.78 10.55
N SER A 23 21.41 17.75 9.70
CA SER A 23 22.32 18.85 10.06
C SER A 23 21.61 20.13 10.55
N ALA A 24 20.28 20.17 10.51
CA ALA A 24 19.49 21.29 11.05
C ALA A 24 19.62 21.43 12.58
N SER A 25 19.34 22.64 13.08
CA SER A 25 19.31 22.88 14.53
C SER A 25 18.15 22.16 15.21
N LEU A 26 18.30 21.83 16.51
CA LEU A 26 17.24 21.25 17.33
C LEU A 26 15.94 22.06 17.30
N GLU A 27 16.05 23.39 17.28
CA GLU A 27 14.88 24.28 17.16
C GLU A 27 14.12 24.08 15.84
N ARG A 28 14.83 23.86 14.72
CA ARG A 28 14.18 23.57 13.44
C ARG A 28 13.55 22.17 13.42
N LEU A 29 14.20 21.19 14.05
CA LEU A 29 13.66 19.83 14.15
C LEU A 29 12.40 19.77 15.04
N ASP A 30 12.38 20.49 16.17
CA ASP A 30 11.19 20.61 17.03
C ASP A 30 10.05 21.33 16.29
N ALA A 31 10.37 22.39 15.53
CA ALA A 31 9.37 23.08 14.70
C ALA A 31 8.77 22.16 13.63
N GLU A 32 9.59 21.34 12.96
CA GLU A 32 9.11 20.34 12.00
C GLU A 32 8.23 19.29 12.67
N ALA A 33 8.64 18.77 13.84
CA ALA A 33 7.83 17.80 14.60
C ALA A 33 6.44 18.37 14.93
N ARG A 34 6.37 19.64 15.36
CA ARG A 34 5.10 20.34 15.63
C ARG A 34 4.25 20.50 14.39
N ASP A 35 4.85 20.85 13.26
CA ASP A 35 4.14 20.96 11.99
C ASP A 35 3.59 19.59 11.55
N LEU A 36 4.38 18.52 11.63
CA LEU A 36 3.92 17.17 11.33
C LEU A 36 2.77 16.74 12.25
N VAL A 37 2.88 16.97 13.56
CA VAL A 37 1.77 16.70 14.50
C VAL A 37 0.53 17.51 14.15
N ALA A 38 0.67 18.74 13.66
CA ALA A 38 -0.47 19.53 13.20
C ALA A 38 -1.17 18.89 11.98
N HIS A 39 -0.39 18.32 11.04
CA HIS A 39 -0.95 17.54 9.92
C HIS A 39 -1.67 16.29 10.40
N TRP A 40 -1.09 15.53 11.34
CA TRP A 40 -1.73 14.40 12.00
C TRP A 40 -2.98 14.79 12.79
N SER A 41 -3.05 16.01 13.31
CA SER A 41 -4.16 16.50 14.13
C SER A 41 -5.25 17.22 13.33
N ALA A 42 -5.22 17.16 11.98
CA ALA A 42 -6.20 17.80 11.13
C ALA A 42 -7.64 17.30 11.45
N PRO A 43 -8.66 18.17 11.49
CA PRO A 43 -9.99 17.83 12.00
C PRO A 43 -10.72 16.73 11.22
N GLU A 44 -10.38 16.55 9.95
CA GLU A 44 -10.88 15.48 9.09
C GLU A 44 -10.30 14.10 9.43
N ARG A 45 -9.15 14.02 10.11
CA ARG A 45 -8.47 12.76 10.45
C ARG A 45 -9.08 12.11 11.68
N ARG A 46 -10.00 11.17 11.44
CA ARG A 46 -10.62 10.36 12.50
C ARG A 46 -9.81 9.10 12.79
N LEU A 47 -9.17 8.55 11.76
CA LEU A 47 -8.34 7.36 11.87
C LEU A 47 -6.85 7.72 11.85
N HIS A 48 -6.40 8.40 10.79
CA HIS A 48 -4.98 8.70 10.58
C HIS A 48 -4.56 9.94 11.37
N ASN A 49 -4.65 9.84 12.70
CA ASN A 49 -4.38 10.91 13.64
C ASN A 49 -3.12 10.65 14.50
N THR A 50 -2.77 11.59 15.38
CA THR A 50 -1.59 11.46 16.26
C THR A 50 -1.58 10.20 17.11
N ARG A 51 -2.76 9.65 17.48
CA ARG A 51 -2.82 8.37 18.19
C ARG A 51 -2.35 7.22 17.31
N HIS A 52 -2.77 7.19 16.05
CA HIS A 52 -2.31 6.20 15.09
C HIS A 52 -0.80 6.28 14.87
N LEU A 53 -0.23 7.48 14.72
CA LEU A 53 1.23 7.65 14.66
C LEU A 53 1.93 7.02 15.87
N ILE A 54 1.44 7.30 17.09
CA ILE A 54 2.00 6.73 18.32
C ILE A 54 1.91 5.20 18.31
N ASP A 55 0.78 4.64 17.88
CA ASP A 55 0.58 3.20 17.81
C ASP A 55 1.55 2.56 16.78
N VAL A 56 1.73 3.17 15.59
CA VAL A 56 2.69 2.69 14.58
C VAL A 56 4.12 2.75 15.09
N LEU A 57 4.53 3.85 15.74
CA LEU A 57 5.87 3.96 16.34
C LEU A 57 6.11 2.87 17.40
N ALA A 58 5.11 2.58 18.24
CA ALA A 58 5.19 1.52 19.23
C ALA A 58 5.31 0.13 18.58
N HIS A 59 4.61 -0.12 17.47
CA HIS A 59 4.74 -1.37 16.72
C HIS A 59 6.08 -1.49 15.99
N ILE A 60 6.64 -0.39 15.49
CA ILE A 60 8.02 -0.37 15.00
C ILE A 60 8.97 -0.80 16.11
N ASP A 61 8.82 -0.27 17.33
CA ASP A 61 9.66 -0.65 18.48
C ASP A 61 9.51 -2.14 18.85
N GLU A 62 8.29 -2.69 18.77
CA GLU A 62 8.02 -4.12 19.00
C GLU A 62 8.71 -5.03 17.96
N LEU A 63 8.78 -4.56 16.71
CA LEU A 63 9.37 -5.29 15.59
C LEU A 63 10.86 -4.96 15.37
N ALA A 64 11.39 -3.90 16.01
CA ALA A 64 12.69 -3.31 15.75
C ALA A 64 13.86 -4.28 15.94
N ALA A 65 13.70 -5.34 16.74
CA ALA A 65 14.72 -6.38 16.91
C ALA A 65 15.09 -7.10 15.60
N THR A 66 14.26 -6.97 14.56
CA THR A 66 14.52 -7.52 13.21
C THR A 66 14.93 -6.47 12.18
N SER A 67 14.88 -5.18 12.53
CA SER A 67 15.21 -4.05 11.66
C SER A 67 16.71 -3.72 11.72
N HIS A 68 17.26 -3.25 10.60
CA HIS A 68 18.62 -2.73 10.54
C HIS A 68 18.65 -1.26 10.96
N ASP A 69 17.76 -0.43 10.36
CA ASP A 69 17.74 1.02 10.57
C ASP A 69 16.37 1.51 11.10
N PRO A 70 16.04 1.23 12.38
CA PRO A 70 14.72 1.56 12.94
C PRO A 70 14.44 3.06 12.96
N ASP A 71 15.46 3.92 13.00
CA ASP A 71 15.29 5.37 12.99
C ASP A 71 14.80 5.88 11.63
N VAL A 72 15.26 5.28 10.53
CA VAL A 72 14.75 5.59 9.19
C VAL A 72 13.28 5.16 9.07
N LEU A 73 12.90 4.04 9.69
CA LEU A 73 11.51 3.59 9.74
C LEU A 73 10.61 4.56 10.52
N ARG A 74 11.08 5.05 11.67
CA ARG A 74 10.37 6.06 12.46
C ARG A 74 10.16 7.34 11.65
N VAL A 75 11.19 7.84 10.96
CA VAL A 75 11.06 9.03 10.08
C VAL A 75 10.03 8.78 8.98
N ALA A 76 10.06 7.62 8.33
CA ALA A 76 9.03 7.27 7.33
C ALA A 76 7.61 7.23 7.94
N ALA A 77 7.44 6.67 9.14
CA ALA A 77 6.15 6.67 9.84
C ALA A 77 5.65 8.09 10.15
N TRP A 78 6.54 8.98 10.61
CA TRP A 78 6.22 10.39 10.84
C TRP A 78 5.74 11.12 9.58
N TYR A 79 6.48 10.96 8.49
CA TYR A 79 6.18 11.60 7.21
C TYR A 79 5.01 10.96 6.47
N HIS A 80 4.63 9.72 6.77
CA HIS A 80 3.47 9.08 6.15
C HIS A 80 2.20 9.94 6.32
N GLY A 81 2.04 10.58 7.48
CA GLY A 81 0.88 11.44 7.74
C GLY A 81 0.96 12.85 7.17
N ILE A 82 2.03 13.25 6.47
CA ILE A 82 2.15 14.62 5.94
C ILE A 82 1.07 14.95 4.92
N ALA A 83 0.65 13.94 4.14
CA ALA A 83 -0.48 14.02 3.25
C ALA A 83 -1.55 13.03 3.71
N LEU A 84 -2.82 13.43 3.62
CA LEU A 84 -3.90 12.51 3.93
C LEU A 84 -3.97 11.46 2.82
N ASN A 85 -3.59 10.22 3.13
CA ASN A 85 -3.70 9.13 2.18
C ASN A 85 -5.17 8.73 2.01
N ARG A 86 -5.93 9.51 1.23
CA ARG A 86 -7.30 9.15 0.84
C ARG A 86 -7.29 8.13 -0.29
N CYS A 87 -6.56 7.03 -0.13
CA CYS A 87 -6.49 5.94 -1.12
C CYS A 87 -7.90 5.41 -1.50
N LEU A 88 -8.89 5.60 -0.60
CA LEU A 88 -10.31 5.36 -0.86
C LEU A 88 -10.99 6.45 -1.70
N SER A 89 -10.68 7.75 -1.53
CA SER A 89 -11.24 8.82 -2.38
C SER A 89 -10.64 8.86 -3.79
N ILE A 90 -9.41 8.36 -3.94
CA ILE A 90 -8.67 8.46 -5.21
C ILE A 90 -9.16 7.40 -6.23
N ARG A 91 -9.46 6.16 -5.78
CA ARG A 91 -10.09 5.14 -6.65
C ARG A 91 -11.49 5.52 -7.12
N VAL A 92 -12.16 6.37 -6.36
CA VAL A 92 -13.53 6.86 -6.54
C VAL A 92 -13.60 7.99 -7.58
N GLN A 93 -12.71 8.98 -7.48
CA GLN A 93 -12.73 10.17 -8.33
C GLN A 93 -11.92 10.05 -9.64
N GLY A 94 -11.54 8.83 -10.06
CA GLY A 94 -10.77 8.61 -11.29
C GLY A 94 -9.40 9.30 -11.30
N THR A 95 -8.91 9.72 -10.13
CA THR A 95 -7.56 10.24 -9.96
C THR A 95 -6.63 9.05 -9.72
N ASP A 96 -5.42 9.08 -10.25
CA ASP A 96 -4.49 7.95 -10.13
C ASP A 96 -3.98 7.86 -8.67
N PRO A 97 -4.11 6.71 -7.95
CA PRO A 97 -3.53 6.51 -6.62
C PRO A 97 -2.03 6.82 -6.56
N VAL A 98 -1.32 6.68 -7.69
CA VAL A 98 0.08 7.06 -7.84
C VAL A 98 0.30 8.56 -7.58
N SER A 99 -0.68 9.42 -7.84
CA SER A 99 -0.56 10.87 -7.66
C SER A 99 -0.45 11.31 -6.20
N ALA A 100 -1.12 10.65 -5.25
CA ALA A 100 -1.03 11.02 -3.83
C ALA A 100 0.18 10.43 -3.14
N GLU A 101 0.57 9.20 -3.51
CA GLU A 101 1.86 8.61 -3.15
C GLU A 101 2.99 9.56 -3.56
N ASN A 102 2.95 10.08 -4.80
CA ASN A 102 3.92 11.03 -5.31
C ASN A 102 3.94 12.37 -4.53
N LEU A 103 2.79 12.86 -4.05
CA LEU A 103 2.75 14.11 -3.29
C LEU A 103 3.40 13.97 -1.92
N CYS A 104 3.05 12.91 -1.17
CA CYS A 104 3.64 12.62 0.13
C CYS A 104 5.16 12.48 0.02
N VAL A 105 5.61 11.70 -0.97
CA VAL A 105 7.02 11.47 -1.25
C VAL A 105 7.72 12.77 -1.66
N HIS A 106 7.10 13.58 -2.52
CA HIS A 106 7.68 14.85 -2.98
C HIS A 106 7.88 15.83 -1.82
N ILE A 107 6.85 16.05 -1.00
CA ILE A 107 6.94 16.97 0.16
C ILE A 107 8.00 16.45 1.13
N THR A 108 8.02 15.15 1.41
CA THR A 108 9.01 14.54 2.30
C THR A 108 10.43 14.77 1.82
N ARG A 109 10.70 14.52 0.53
CA ARG A 109 12.03 14.77 -0.06
C ARG A 109 12.47 16.21 0.11
N THR A 110 11.59 17.17 -0.21
CA THR A 110 11.90 18.60 -0.07
C THR A 110 12.21 18.97 1.37
N ARG A 111 11.39 18.54 2.33
CA ARG A 111 11.57 18.90 3.74
C ARG A 111 12.81 18.26 4.35
N LEU A 112 13.06 16.98 4.10
CA LEU A 112 14.26 16.32 4.61
C LEU A 112 15.55 16.93 4.04
N LEU A 113 15.54 17.36 2.77
CA LEU A 113 16.65 18.08 2.16
C LEU A 113 16.88 19.43 2.85
N GLU A 114 15.83 20.19 3.16
CA GLU A 114 15.90 21.46 3.89
C GLU A 114 16.35 21.33 5.35
N LEU A 115 16.15 20.15 5.93
CA LEU A 115 16.64 19.75 7.25
C LEU A 115 18.07 19.18 7.20
N GLY A 116 18.63 19.07 5.99
CA GLY A 116 20.01 18.68 5.75
C GLY A 116 20.31 17.22 6.05
N VAL A 117 19.35 16.34 5.76
CA VAL A 117 19.52 14.88 5.68
C VAL A 117 20.19 14.52 4.35
N SER A 118 21.00 13.44 4.32
CA SER A 118 21.67 13.00 3.10
C SER A 118 20.68 12.47 2.05
N GLU A 119 21.02 12.63 0.76
CA GLU A 119 20.17 12.15 -0.35
C GLU A 119 19.90 10.63 -0.27
N ASP A 120 20.89 9.83 0.15
CA ASP A 120 20.74 8.38 0.31
C ASP A 120 19.63 8.01 1.31
N VAL A 121 19.58 8.71 2.46
CA VAL A 121 18.54 8.48 3.47
C VAL A 121 17.18 9.00 2.99
N ILE A 122 17.17 10.13 2.29
CA ILE A 122 15.95 10.71 1.71
C ILE A 122 15.32 9.74 0.70
N ASP A 123 16.13 9.16 -0.17
CA ASP A 123 15.66 8.18 -1.15
C ASP A 123 15.15 6.91 -0.46
N ARG A 124 15.82 6.47 0.60
CA ARG A 124 15.34 5.34 1.40
C ARG A 124 13.98 5.62 2.06
N VAL A 125 13.79 6.78 2.68
CA VAL A 125 12.50 7.18 3.27
C VAL A 125 11.42 7.24 2.20
N ALA A 126 11.71 7.76 1.02
CA ALA A 126 10.76 7.81 -0.08
C ALA A 126 10.32 6.43 -0.59
N GLU A 127 11.24 5.47 -0.67
CA GLU A 127 10.89 4.07 -0.98
C GLU A 127 9.97 3.47 0.08
N LEU A 128 10.31 3.66 1.36
CA LEU A 128 9.51 3.18 2.49
C LEU A 128 8.08 3.72 2.48
N LEU A 129 7.91 5.03 2.23
CA LEU A 129 6.60 5.66 2.07
C LEU A 129 5.78 5.03 0.93
N SER A 130 6.44 4.66 -0.17
CA SER A 130 5.81 4.00 -1.31
C SER A 130 5.32 2.59 -0.95
N TYR A 131 6.09 1.85 -0.13
CA TYR A 131 5.70 0.52 0.35
C TYR A 131 4.53 0.55 1.33
N ILE A 132 4.51 1.52 2.26
CA ILE A 132 3.37 1.72 3.16
C ILE A 132 2.10 1.99 2.36
N ALA A 133 2.15 2.92 1.39
CA ALA A 133 0.98 3.27 0.58
C ALA A 133 0.37 2.08 -0.17
N ARG A 134 1.19 1.09 -0.54
CA ARG A 134 0.78 -0.15 -1.23
C ARG A 134 0.50 -1.31 -0.28
N HIS A 135 0.78 -1.15 1.01
CA HIS A 135 0.71 -2.16 2.06
C HIS A 135 1.46 -3.44 1.69
N ARG A 136 2.62 -3.29 1.02
CA ARG A 136 3.44 -4.44 0.60
C ARG A 136 4.90 -4.05 0.40
N ALA A 137 5.79 -4.86 0.98
CA ALA A 137 7.23 -4.70 0.88
C ALA A 137 7.88 -5.81 0.01
N PRO A 138 9.05 -5.53 -0.61
CA PRO A 138 9.88 -6.56 -1.23
C PRO A 138 10.33 -7.62 -0.22
N ARG A 139 10.38 -8.89 -0.62
CA ARG A 139 10.79 -10.01 0.27
C ARG A 139 12.25 -9.91 0.75
N THR A 140 13.09 -9.18 0.01
CA THR A 140 14.51 -8.98 0.33
C THR A 140 14.76 -7.82 1.28
N ASP A 141 13.72 -7.04 1.59
CA ASP A 141 13.83 -5.81 2.37
C ASP A 141 13.11 -5.98 3.71
N VAL A 142 13.86 -6.33 4.75
CA VAL A 142 13.31 -6.62 6.08
C VAL A 142 12.77 -5.35 6.76
N ASP A 143 13.48 -4.24 6.60
CA ASP A 143 13.10 -2.95 7.19
C ASP A 143 11.77 -2.44 6.62
N ALA A 144 11.58 -2.57 5.30
CA ALA A 144 10.29 -2.27 4.68
C ALA A 144 9.17 -3.21 5.15
N GLN A 145 9.47 -4.49 5.39
CA GLN A 145 8.48 -5.44 5.94
C GLN A 145 8.07 -5.04 7.36
N VAL A 146 9.03 -4.67 8.20
CA VAL A 146 8.76 -4.19 9.57
C VAL A 146 7.85 -2.96 9.55
N LEU A 147 8.15 -1.97 8.70
CA LEU A 147 7.36 -0.75 8.62
C LEU A 147 5.93 -1.01 8.11
N VAL A 148 5.78 -1.81 7.05
CA VAL A 148 4.46 -2.17 6.50
C VAL A 148 3.65 -2.97 7.53
N ASP A 149 4.28 -3.90 8.23
CA ASP A 149 3.61 -4.70 9.25
C ASP A 149 3.19 -3.85 10.46
N ALA A 150 4.03 -2.90 10.88
CA ALA A 150 3.72 -1.97 11.97
C ALA A 150 2.52 -1.07 11.62
N ASP A 151 2.44 -0.57 10.39
CA ASP A 151 1.29 0.20 9.89
C ASP A 151 0.01 -0.64 9.87
N LEU A 152 0.12 -1.90 9.43
CA LEU A 152 -1.00 -2.85 9.36
C LEU A 152 -1.36 -3.51 10.70
N ALA A 153 -0.58 -3.30 11.78
CA ALA A 153 -0.79 -3.96 13.07
C ALA A 153 -2.20 -3.71 13.64
N MET A 154 -2.80 -2.57 13.31
CA MET A 154 -4.17 -2.21 13.66
C MET A 154 -5.23 -3.22 13.17
N LEU A 155 -4.92 -4.06 12.18
CA LEU A 155 -5.84 -5.09 11.70
C LEU A 155 -5.90 -6.29 12.66
N ALA A 156 -4.85 -6.55 13.44
CA ALA A 156 -4.73 -7.68 14.34
C ALA A 156 -5.25 -7.41 15.78
N VAL A 157 -5.80 -6.22 16.02
CA VAL A 157 -6.38 -5.84 17.31
C VAL A 157 -7.63 -6.66 17.66
N SER A 158 -8.13 -6.51 18.88
CA SER A 158 -9.35 -7.20 19.30
C SER A 158 -10.55 -6.86 18.40
N PRO A 159 -11.56 -7.75 18.24
CA PRO A 159 -12.72 -7.47 17.39
C PRO A 159 -13.49 -6.19 17.78
N GLN A 160 -13.42 -5.80 19.07
CA GLN A 160 -14.03 -4.56 19.57
C GLN A 160 -13.27 -3.32 19.11
N GLU A 161 -11.94 -3.37 19.13
CA GLU A 161 -11.09 -2.29 18.61
C GLU A 161 -11.16 -2.22 17.08
N TYR A 162 -11.21 -3.37 16.41
CA TYR A 162 -11.38 -3.43 14.96
C TYR A 162 -12.71 -2.82 14.51
N LYS A 163 -13.77 -2.96 15.32
CA LYS A 163 -15.02 -2.25 15.08
C LYS A 163 -14.83 -0.72 15.14
N LYS A 164 -14.14 -0.20 16.15
CA LYS A 164 -13.83 1.23 16.28
C LYS A 164 -12.96 1.73 15.13
N PHE A 165 -11.97 0.94 14.73
CA PHE A 165 -11.16 1.19 13.54
C PHE A 165 -12.02 1.43 12.30
N ARG A 166 -12.97 0.53 12.00
CA ARG A 166 -13.88 0.68 10.86
C ARG A 166 -14.79 1.90 10.98
N GLU A 167 -15.29 2.20 12.18
CA GLU A 167 -16.12 3.39 12.43
C GLU A 167 -15.32 4.69 12.19
N ASN A 168 -14.09 4.76 12.69
CA ASN A 168 -13.19 5.89 12.46
C ASN A 168 -12.85 6.02 10.97
N LEU A 169 -12.56 4.92 10.28
CA LEU A 169 -12.30 4.90 8.84
C LEU A 169 -13.52 5.41 8.05
N ARG A 170 -14.74 4.99 8.40
CA ARG A 170 -15.96 5.48 7.76
C ARG A 170 -16.18 6.97 8.01
N ALA A 171 -15.90 7.44 9.22
CA ALA A 171 -16.06 8.85 9.60
C ALA A 171 -15.04 9.77 8.92
N GLU A 172 -13.82 9.30 8.67
CA GLU A 172 -12.80 10.06 7.92
C GLU A 172 -13.18 10.24 6.43
N LEU A 173 -13.99 9.32 5.90
CA LEU A 173 -14.47 9.32 4.52
C LEU A 173 -15.96 9.65 4.44
N SER A 174 -16.45 10.48 5.37
CA SER A 174 -17.87 10.85 5.45
C SER A 174 -18.42 11.54 4.21
N ASP A 175 -17.53 12.14 3.41
CA ASP A 175 -17.83 12.80 2.13
C ASP A 175 -18.00 11.83 0.96
N VAL A 176 -17.54 10.58 1.09
CA VAL A 176 -17.72 9.54 0.08
C VAL A 176 -19.11 8.93 0.21
N GLU A 177 -19.78 8.77 -0.95
CA GLU A 177 -21.08 8.11 -1.05
C GLU A 177 -21.00 6.67 -0.50
N GLU A 178 -22.06 6.21 0.16
CA GLU A 178 -22.03 4.97 0.94
C GLU A 178 -21.72 3.75 0.07
N THR A 179 -22.42 3.58 -1.05
CA THR A 179 -22.22 2.45 -1.96
C THR A 179 -20.80 2.45 -2.52
N GLU A 180 -20.27 3.62 -2.84
CA GLU A 180 -18.92 3.80 -3.33
C GLU A 180 -17.86 3.44 -2.28
N TYR A 181 -18.04 3.92 -1.04
CA TYR A 181 -17.20 3.55 0.09
C TYR A 181 -17.20 2.03 0.30
N LEU A 182 -18.37 1.39 0.28
CA LEU A 182 -18.50 -0.06 0.47
C LEU A 182 -17.75 -0.84 -0.63
N ARG A 183 -17.89 -0.45 -1.91
CA ARG A 183 -17.16 -1.08 -3.04
C ARG A 183 -15.65 -0.91 -2.91
N ALA A 184 -15.19 0.31 -2.61
CA ALA A 184 -13.77 0.61 -2.48
C ALA A 184 -13.14 -0.12 -1.29
N ARG A 185 -13.82 -0.13 -0.13
CA ARG A 185 -13.37 -0.84 1.07
C ARG A 185 -13.33 -2.34 0.84
N ARG A 186 -14.33 -2.90 0.18
CA ARG A 186 -14.34 -4.32 -0.20
C ARG A 186 -13.13 -4.68 -1.08
N ALA A 187 -12.77 -3.83 -2.03
CA ALA A 187 -11.60 -4.05 -2.88
C ALA A 187 -10.30 -4.07 -2.07
N VAL A 188 -10.12 -3.13 -1.12
CA VAL A 188 -8.97 -3.12 -0.20
C VAL A 188 -8.92 -4.40 0.63
N VAL A 189 -10.03 -4.78 1.26
CA VAL A 189 -10.08 -5.97 2.12
C VAL A 189 -9.76 -7.25 1.34
N LYS A 190 -10.29 -7.39 0.11
CA LYS A 190 -9.94 -8.51 -0.78
C LYS A 190 -8.46 -8.52 -1.18
N GLN A 191 -7.89 -7.35 -1.45
CA GLN A 191 -6.47 -7.22 -1.77
C GLN A 191 -5.62 -7.66 -0.57
N LEU A 192 -5.91 -7.19 0.64
CA LEU A 192 -5.20 -7.59 1.85
C LEU A 192 -5.32 -9.11 2.10
N LEU A 193 -6.52 -9.68 1.99
CA LEU A 193 -6.73 -11.13 2.16
C LEU A 193 -6.03 -12.00 1.11
N SER A 194 -5.69 -11.43 -0.05
CA SER A 194 -4.93 -12.12 -1.11
C SER A 194 -3.44 -12.30 -0.77
N PHE A 195 -2.93 -11.54 0.19
CA PHE A 195 -1.54 -11.62 0.62
C PHE A 195 -1.31 -12.86 1.50
N ASN A 196 -0.30 -13.66 1.13
CA ASN A 196 0.09 -14.85 1.87
C ASN A 196 1.63 -14.90 2.04
N PRO A 197 2.16 -14.65 3.25
CA PRO A 197 1.44 -14.13 4.43
C PRO A 197 1.00 -12.66 4.26
N LEU A 198 0.06 -12.18 5.09
CA LEU A 198 -0.35 -10.76 5.16
C LEU A 198 0.78 -9.95 5.81
N TYR A 199 1.23 -10.37 6.99
CA TYR A 199 2.41 -9.81 7.66
C TYR A 199 3.67 -10.52 7.18
N GLN A 200 4.69 -9.75 6.78
CA GLN A 200 5.88 -10.28 6.12
C GLN A 200 7.08 -10.44 7.06
N SER A 201 7.16 -9.63 8.11
CA SER A 201 8.24 -9.65 9.09
C SER A 201 8.15 -10.89 9.99
N PRO A 202 9.28 -11.42 10.47
CA PRO A 202 9.29 -12.62 11.32
C PRO A 202 8.48 -12.47 12.61
N LEU A 203 8.47 -11.28 13.22
CA LEU A 203 7.73 -11.02 14.46
C LEU A 203 6.25 -10.69 14.18
N GLY A 204 5.92 -10.19 12.99
CA GLY A 204 4.54 -9.92 12.55
C GLY A 204 3.72 -11.17 12.25
N GLU A 205 4.33 -12.34 12.06
CA GLU A 205 3.61 -13.59 11.74
C GLU A 205 2.52 -13.92 12.78
N ALA A 206 2.75 -13.61 14.05
CA ALA A 206 1.78 -13.84 15.13
C ALA A 206 0.47 -13.06 14.96
N TRP A 207 0.48 -11.95 14.21
CA TRP A 207 -0.66 -11.08 13.97
C TRP A 207 -1.57 -11.55 12.83
N ASP A 208 -1.07 -12.44 11.95
CA ASP A 208 -1.73 -12.83 10.70
C ASP A 208 -3.11 -13.45 10.94
N SER A 209 -3.20 -14.39 11.86
CA SER A 209 -4.47 -15.09 12.15
C SER A 209 -5.57 -14.15 12.66
N ALA A 210 -5.22 -13.23 13.57
CA ALA A 210 -6.17 -12.27 14.14
C ALA A 210 -6.63 -11.25 13.10
N ALA A 211 -5.70 -10.73 12.29
CA ALA A 211 -6.03 -9.79 11.22
C ALA A 211 -6.92 -10.41 10.15
N ARG A 212 -6.62 -11.64 9.72
CA ARG A 212 -7.43 -12.37 8.76
C ARG A 212 -8.85 -12.60 9.26
N ALA A 213 -9.02 -13.03 10.50
CA ALA A 213 -10.34 -13.22 11.10
C ALA A 213 -11.15 -11.90 11.10
N ASN A 214 -10.52 -10.78 11.45
CA ASN A 214 -11.15 -9.46 11.42
C ASN A 214 -11.54 -9.03 9.98
N LEU A 215 -10.64 -9.21 9.01
CA LEU A 215 -10.86 -8.89 7.60
C LEU A 215 -11.95 -9.75 6.96
N GLU A 216 -12.02 -11.04 7.26
CA GLU A 216 -13.04 -11.95 6.75
C GLU A 216 -14.44 -11.58 7.28
N VAL A 217 -14.54 -11.26 8.57
CA VAL A 217 -15.79 -10.77 9.17
C VAL A 217 -16.22 -9.43 8.56
N GLU A 218 -15.27 -8.54 8.28
CA GLU A 218 -15.57 -7.30 7.56
C GLU A 218 -16.04 -7.57 6.13
N LEU A 219 -15.36 -8.44 5.39
CA LEU A 219 -15.70 -8.77 4.02
C LEU A 219 -17.14 -9.29 3.91
N ALA A 220 -17.54 -10.21 4.81
CA ALA A 220 -18.91 -10.72 4.85
C ALA A 220 -19.95 -9.63 5.12
N LYS A 221 -19.63 -8.65 5.98
CA LYS A 221 -20.51 -7.50 6.25
C LYS A 221 -20.63 -6.57 5.05
N LEU A 222 -19.52 -6.30 4.36
CA LEU A 222 -19.49 -5.48 3.15
C LEU A 222 -20.27 -6.15 2.01
N ASP A 223 -20.14 -7.47 1.84
CA ASP A 223 -20.90 -8.24 0.86
C ASP A 223 -22.39 -8.29 1.18
N SER A 224 -22.79 -8.26 2.46
CA SER A 224 -24.20 -8.12 2.84
C SER A 224 -24.72 -6.72 2.49
N ALA A 225 -24.04 -5.67 2.96
CA ALA A 225 -24.49 -4.29 2.76
C ALA A 225 -24.60 -3.92 1.27
N LEU A 226 -23.67 -4.39 0.42
CA LEU A 226 -23.73 -4.15 -1.02
C LEU A 226 -24.88 -4.89 -1.72
N ARG A 227 -25.35 -6.03 -1.18
CA ARG A 227 -26.54 -6.72 -1.69
C ARG A 227 -27.81 -5.96 -1.30
N ASP A 228 -27.88 -5.54 -0.03
CA ASP A 228 -29.02 -4.76 0.48
C ASP A 228 -29.19 -3.45 -0.33
N CYS A 229 -28.09 -2.74 -0.65
CA CYS A 229 -28.14 -1.56 -1.53
C CYS A 229 -28.58 -1.86 -2.97
N ALA A 230 -28.28 -3.06 -3.49
CA ALA A 230 -28.67 -3.45 -4.85
C ALA A 230 -30.17 -3.80 -4.92
N ASP A 231 -30.68 -4.47 -3.89
CA ASP A 231 -32.09 -4.85 -3.79
C ASP A 231 -32.98 -3.60 -3.65
N ASP A 232 -32.58 -2.60 -2.85
CA ASP A 232 -33.29 -1.31 -2.72
C ASP A 232 -33.34 -0.52 -4.04
N SER A 233 -32.27 -0.56 -4.85
CA SER A 233 -32.25 0.08 -6.17
C SER A 233 -33.08 -0.64 -7.24
N SER A 234 -33.41 -1.93 -7.02
CA SER A 234 -34.25 -2.73 -7.91
C SER A 234 -35.75 -2.68 -7.56
N ALA A 235 -36.09 -2.28 -6.33
CA ALA A 235 -37.46 -2.12 -5.88
C ALA A 235 -38.13 -0.83 -6.38
N ASP A 236 -37.34 0.17 -6.81
CA ASP A 236 -37.83 1.44 -7.37
C ASP A 236 -38.12 1.36 -8.89
N GLU A 237 -37.84 0.23 -9.56
CA GLU A 237 -38.23 -0.04 -10.97
C GLU A 237 -39.44 -1.00 -11.08
N ALA A 238 -40.38 -0.94 -10.14
CA ALA A 238 -41.65 -1.68 -10.23
C ALA A 238 -42.74 -0.89 -11.00
N GLU A 239 -42.86 -1.21 -12.30
CA GLU A 239 -44.03 -1.08 -13.21
C GLU A 239 -44.72 0.30 -13.39
N PRO A 240 -44.64 0.92 -14.59
CA PRO A 240 -45.67 1.86 -15.03
C PRO A 240 -46.92 1.08 -15.48
N ASP A 241 -48.01 1.32 -14.77
CA ASP A 241 -49.38 0.84 -14.99
C ASP A 241 -49.83 0.88 -16.47
N PRO A 242 -50.25 -0.24 -17.10
CA PRO A 242 -50.69 -0.26 -18.49
C PRO A 242 -52.20 0.01 -18.56
N SER A 243 -52.63 1.26 -18.40
CA SER A 243 -53.97 1.66 -18.86
C SER A 243 -54.03 3.12 -19.33
N GLY A 244 -54.35 3.32 -20.61
CA GLY A 244 -54.51 4.65 -21.21
C GLY A 244 -54.43 4.59 -22.74
N SER A 245 -55.57 4.40 -23.37
CA SER A 245 -55.79 4.24 -24.80
C SER A 245 -55.30 5.42 -25.67
N ILE A 246 -54.57 5.06 -26.74
CA ILE A 246 -54.66 5.50 -28.15
C ILE A 246 -55.31 6.86 -28.44
N ASP A 247 -54.54 7.74 -29.11
CA ASP A 247 -54.99 8.43 -30.31
C ASP A 247 -53.87 8.39 -31.37
N ASP A 248 -54.23 7.86 -32.53
CA ASP A 248 -53.44 7.71 -33.76
C ASP A 248 -53.64 8.94 -34.65
N GLU A 249 -52.55 9.56 -35.11
CA GLU A 249 -52.56 10.23 -36.42
C GLU A 249 -51.14 10.34 -37.02
N GLY A 250 -50.83 9.35 -37.86
CA GLY A 250 -50.10 9.43 -39.13
C GLY A 250 -49.00 10.48 -39.34
N ARG A 251 -47.80 9.99 -39.68
CA ARG A 251 -47.15 10.33 -40.98
C ARG A 251 -45.88 9.52 -41.24
N THR A 252 -45.87 8.92 -42.41
CA THR A 252 -44.75 8.31 -43.14
C THR A 252 -43.51 9.22 -43.23
N ALA A 253 -42.31 8.67 -43.02
CA ALA A 253 -41.11 9.02 -43.80
C ALA A 253 -39.97 8.01 -43.58
N THR A 254 -39.69 7.23 -44.62
CA THR A 254 -38.46 6.46 -44.80
C THR A 254 -37.25 7.40 -44.86
N GLY A 255 -36.20 7.15 -44.07
CA GLY A 255 -35.00 8.00 -44.08
C GLY A 255 -33.77 7.33 -43.46
N THR A 256 -32.99 6.65 -44.30
CA THR A 256 -31.65 6.14 -44.04
C THR A 256 -30.70 7.24 -43.57
N ILE A 257 -30.06 7.08 -42.40
CA ILE A 257 -29.04 8.02 -41.88
C ILE A 257 -27.64 7.52 -42.23
N ILE A 258 -26.94 8.31 -43.05
CA ILE A 258 -25.53 8.16 -43.41
C ILE A 258 -24.68 8.91 -42.38
N ILE A 259 -23.83 8.20 -41.62
CA ILE A 259 -22.86 8.82 -40.72
C ILE A 259 -21.64 9.28 -41.52
N LYS A 260 -21.46 10.60 -41.65
CA LYS A 260 -20.31 11.24 -42.31
C LYS A 260 -19.27 11.64 -41.26
N ARG A 261 -18.10 10.98 -41.25
CA ARG A 261 -16.92 11.34 -40.46
C ARG A 261 -16.43 12.76 -40.81
N ARG A 262 -16.16 13.59 -39.81
CA ARG A 262 -15.44 14.86 -39.95
C ARG A 262 -13.96 14.64 -39.59
N GLN A 263 -13.09 15.04 -40.51
CA GLN A 263 -11.65 15.17 -40.26
C GLN A 263 -11.32 16.61 -39.91
N LEU A 264 -10.47 16.83 -38.89
CA LEU A 264 -9.78 18.10 -38.69
C LEU A 264 -8.31 17.96 -39.11
N LYS A 265 -7.87 18.93 -39.94
CA LYS A 265 -6.51 19.06 -40.46
C LYS A 265 -5.59 19.77 -39.45
N LYS A 266 -4.38 19.22 -39.40
CA LYS A 266 -3.14 19.65 -38.73
C LYS A 266 -2.60 21.00 -39.26
N LYS A 267 -1.89 21.75 -38.41
CA LYS A 267 -0.76 22.61 -38.81
C LYS A 267 0.40 22.50 -37.79
N ALA A 268 1.60 22.26 -38.31
CA ALA A 268 2.92 22.16 -37.64
C ALA A 268 3.50 23.56 -37.32
N SER A 269 4.54 23.79 -36.51
CA SER A 269 5.92 23.23 -36.41
C SER A 269 6.54 23.61 -35.02
N ALA A 270 7.69 23.15 -34.49
CA ALA A 270 8.93 22.52 -35.00
C ALA A 270 9.67 21.73 -33.87
N SER A 271 10.68 20.93 -34.26
CA SER A 271 11.42 19.83 -33.57
C SER A 271 12.60 20.25 -32.66
N PRO A 272 13.33 19.31 -31.99
CA PRO A 272 14.36 18.42 -32.61
C PRO A 272 14.27 16.92 -32.20
N ASP A 273 14.43 16.00 -33.15
CA ASP A 273 15.59 15.09 -33.37
C ASP A 273 15.38 13.70 -32.71
N GLU A 274 14.87 12.74 -33.47
CA GLU A 274 15.64 11.64 -34.10
C GLU A 274 16.19 10.60 -33.10
N PHE A 275 15.47 9.48 -32.94
CA PHE A 275 16.12 8.17 -32.86
C PHE A 275 15.20 7.09 -33.45
N THR A 276 15.75 6.43 -34.46
CA THR A 276 15.20 5.32 -35.23
C THR A 276 15.11 4.06 -34.37
N SER A 277 13.91 3.48 -34.30
CA SER A 277 13.69 2.15 -33.73
C SER A 277 14.02 1.11 -34.81
N THR A 278 15.13 0.39 -34.64
CA THR A 278 15.45 -0.83 -35.39
C THR A 278 16.44 -1.68 -34.59
N GLY A 279 16.16 -2.98 -34.46
CA GLY A 279 17.11 -4.01 -33.99
C GLY A 279 16.79 -4.54 -32.59
N LEU A 280 16.22 -5.73 -32.46
CA LEU A 280 16.86 -7.05 -32.47
C LEU A 280 17.70 -7.35 -31.21
N LEU A 281 17.26 -8.41 -30.53
CA LEU A 281 17.89 -9.11 -29.41
C LEU A 281 19.39 -9.39 -29.65
N PRO A 282 20.26 -9.29 -28.63
CA PRO A 282 21.66 -9.65 -28.80
C PRO A 282 21.84 -11.17 -28.90
N LYS A 283 22.28 -11.63 -30.07
CA LYS A 283 22.98 -12.91 -30.27
C LYS A 283 24.42 -12.76 -29.80
N ILE A 284 24.84 -13.57 -28.84
CA ILE A 284 26.24 -13.78 -28.48
C ILE A 284 26.79 -14.91 -29.36
N ALA A 285 27.92 -14.67 -30.03
CA ALA A 285 28.77 -15.68 -30.66
C ALA A 285 30.22 -15.14 -30.74
N PRO A 286 31.23 -15.99 -30.99
CA PRO A 286 32.11 -16.60 -29.99
C PRO A 286 33.53 -15.98 -30.01
N VAL A 287 34.33 -16.29 -28.99
CA VAL A 287 35.78 -15.95 -28.95
C VAL A 287 36.56 -17.27 -28.74
N PRO A 288 37.74 -17.45 -29.38
CA PRO A 288 38.23 -18.76 -29.76
C PRO A 288 39.05 -19.47 -28.69
N GLU A 289 39.14 -20.79 -28.86
CA GLU A 289 40.00 -21.71 -28.12
C GLU A 289 41.49 -21.44 -28.37
N THR A 290 42.30 -21.60 -27.32
CA THR A 290 43.61 -22.26 -27.47
C THR A 290 43.81 -23.18 -26.27
N GLN A 291 43.97 -24.47 -26.60
CA GLN A 291 44.24 -25.62 -25.74
C GLN A 291 45.57 -25.43 -24.97
N VAL A 292 45.82 -26.11 -23.84
CA VAL A 292 46.45 -27.45 -23.78
C VAL A 292 46.29 -28.08 -22.36
N LEU A 293 45.71 -29.30 -22.32
CA LEU A 293 46.00 -30.54 -21.54
C LEU A 293 46.36 -30.45 -20.03
N SER A 294 46.04 -31.38 -19.11
CA SER A 294 45.18 -32.58 -19.00
C SER A 294 45.45 -33.24 -17.63
N SER A 295 44.42 -33.72 -16.93
CA SER A 295 44.36 -34.91 -16.02
C SER A 295 43.11 -34.75 -15.11
N GLU A 296 41.98 -35.35 -15.46
CA GLU A 296 41.52 -36.68 -15.00
C GLU A 296 41.34 -36.77 -13.47
N GLU A 297 40.09 -36.75 -12.99
CA GLU A 297 39.41 -37.94 -12.43
C GLU A 297 37.99 -37.58 -11.91
N ASP A 298 37.01 -38.11 -12.63
CA ASP A 298 35.78 -38.78 -12.22
C ASP A 298 34.92 -38.44 -10.98
N SER A 299 33.63 -38.65 -11.26
CA SER A 299 32.55 -39.18 -10.40
C SER A 299 31.56 -38.20 -9.76
N ALA A 300 30.42 -38.12 -10.44
CA ALA A 300 29.11 -37.85 -9.90
C ALA A 300 28.73 -38.83 -8.78
N SER A 301 27.98 -38.37 -7.76
CA SER A 301 26.73 -39.00 -7.27
C SER A 301 26.14 -38.27 -6.05
N SER A 302 24.80 -38.23 -6.00
CA SER A 302 23.89 -38.31 -4.84
C SER A 302 24.04 -37.26 -3.71
N LEU A 303 23.09 -36.37 -3.40
CA LEU A 303 21.63 -36.49 -3.18
C LEU A 303 21.14 -37.90 -2.77
N GLU A 304 20.65 -37.97 -1.53
CA GLU A 304 20.25 -39.15 -0.75
C GLU A 304 21.41 -39.93 -0.10
N MET A 305 21.42 -39.90 1.24
CA MET A 305 21.99 -40.86 2.22
C MET A 305 22.55 -40.12 3.44
N ALA A 306 21.69 -39.62 4.32
CA ALA A 306 22.09 -39.19 5.67
C ALA A 306 20.99 -39.44 6.72
N ILE A 307 20.16 -40.46 6.51
CA ILE A 307 19.30 -41.03 7.55
C ILE A 307 19.32 -42.55 7.35
N GLU A 308 20.32 -43.22 7.90
CA GLU A 308 20.19 -44.56 8.48
C GLU A 308 21.54 -45.07 9.00
N ALA A 309 21.47 -45.72 10.16
CA ALA A 309 22.51 -46.42 10.95
C ALA A 309 22.91 -45.64 12.21
N LEU A 310 22.73 -46.10 13.45
CA LEU A 310 22.30 -47.34 14.12
C LEU A 310 21.78 -46.87 15.52
N ASP A 311 20.89 -47.50 16.28
CA ASP A 311 20.93 -48.88 16.76
C ASP A 311 19.63 -49.13 17.58
N LEU A 312 18.85 -50.16 17.23
CA LEU A 312 17.82 -50.75 18.10
C LEU A 312 18.17 -52.23 18.28
N PRO A 313 18.39 -52.73 19.51
CA PRO A 313 18.60 -54.15 19.72
C PRO A 313 17.27 -54.93 19.68
N SER A 314 17.32 -56.00 18.91
CA SER A 314 16.26 -56.99 18.69
C SER A 314 15.89 -57.76 19.96
N THR A 315 14.60 -58.12 20.06
CA THR A 315 14.08 -59.19 20.91
C THR A 315 14.62 -60.57 20.47
N PRO A 316 14.53 -61.64 21.30
CA PRO A 316 13.36 -62.52 21.16
C PRO A 316 12.90 -63.33 22.42
N SER A 317 11.70 -63.90 22.28
CA SER A 317 11.08 -65.05 23.00
C SER A 317 10.59 -64.79 24.44
N LYS A 318 9.31 -64.98 24.77
CA LYS A 318 8.45 -66.16 24.56
C LYS A 318 6.97 -65.78 24.57
#